data_AF-A0A370B0C4-F1
#
_entry.id   AF-A0A370B0C4-F1
#
_cell.length_a   1.000
_cell.length_b   1.000
_cell.length_c   1.000
_cell.angle_alpha   90.00
_cell.angle_beta   90.00
_cell.angle_gamma   90.00
#
_symmetry.space_group_name_H-M   'P 1'
#
loop_
_entity.id
_entity.type
_entity.pdbx_description
1 polymer ?
#
loop_
_entity_poly.entity_id
_entity_poly.type
_entity_poly.pdbx_seq_one_letter_code
_entity_poly.pdbx_strand_id
1 'polypeptide(L)' 'MDEVKFCSYCGKLTSSSYSYCPWCGKSLENKGNIAEVINTSLDKLEKNQMEDRLMELEKLEICLENLEEEIEAFLSKASS' A
#
# COMPACT_ATOMS: atom_id res chain seq x y z
N MET A 1 -23.63 34.83 -7.52
CA MET A 1 -22.47 34.79 -8.43
C MET A 1 -22.20 33.31 -8.66
N ASP A 2 -22.33 32.83 -9.89
CA ASP A 2 -22.20 31.39 -10.15
C ASP A 2 -20.74 30.95 -9.98
N GLU A 3 -20.54 29.88 -9.22
CA GLU A 3 -19.21 29.29 -9.02
C GLU A 3 -18.76 28.60 -10.32
N VAL A 4 -17.55 28.92 -10.76
CA VAL A 4 -16.96 28.38 -12.00
C VAL A 4 -15.72 27.57 -11.66
N LYS A 5 -15.49 26.49 -12.42
CA LYS A 5 -14.32 25.60 -12.30
C LYS A 5 -13.73 25.29 -13.66
N PHE A 6 -12.46 24.86 -13.68
CA PHE A 6 -11.84 24.34 -14.89
C PHE A 6 -12.13 22.85 -15.06
N CYS A 7 -12.38 22.42 -16.30
CA CYS A 7 -12.43 20.99 -16.61
C CYS A 7 -11.00 20.41 -16.56
N SER A 8 -10.76 19.43 -15.69
CA SER A 8 -9.47 18.73 -15.54
C SER A 8 -9.03 17.96 -16.79
N TYR A 9 -9.92 17.75 -17.76
CA TYR A 9 -9.62 17.01 -18.98
C TYR A 9 -9.30 17.88 -20.19
N CYS A 10 -10.00 19.00 -20.39
CA CYS A 10 -9.82 19.86 -21.57
C CYS A 10 -9.40 21.30 -21.24
N GLY A 11 -9.27 21.65 -19.95
CA GLY A 11 -8.79 22.95 -19.49
C GLY A 11 -9.74 24.13 -19.68
N LYS A 12 -10.93 23.93 -20.26
CA LYS A 12 -11.91 25.02 -20.44
C LYS A 12 -12.67 25.31 -19.15
N LEU A 13 -13.00 26.59 -18.95
CA LEU A 13 -13.83 27.07 -17.85
C LEU A 13 -15.29 26.61 -18.05
N THR A 14 -15.93 26.19 -16.96
CA THR A 14 -17.31 25.72 -16.96
C THR A 14 -17.99 26.05 -15.63
N SER A 15 -19.32 26.15 -15.64
CA SER A 15 -20.11 26.32 -14.42
C SER A 15 -20.01 25.07 -13.54
N SER A 16 -19.89 25.26 -12.22
CA SER A 16 -19.92 24.17 -11.25
C SER A 16 -21.27 23.44 -11.20
N SER A 17 -22.33 24.01 -11.79
CA SER A 17 -23.66 23.39 -11.89
C SER A 17 -23.76 22.25 -12.91
N TYR A 18 -22.78 22.08 -13.81
CA TYR A 18 -22.79 21.00 -14.80
C TYR A 18 -22.18 19.71 -14.24
N SER A 19 -22.89 18.59 -14.44
CA SER A 19 -22.37 17.25 -14.16
C SER A 19 -21.36 16.77 -15.22
N TYR A 20 -21.43 17.32 -16.44
CA TYR A 20 -20.56 16.97 -17.56
C TYR A 20 -20.01 18.23 -18.24
N CYS A 21 -18.79 18.15 -18.76
CA CYS A 21 -18.16 19.26 -19.44
C CYS A 21 -18.87 19.50 -20.78
N PRO A 22 -19.44 20.70 -21.01
CA PRO A 22 -20.16 21.01 -22.27
C PRO A 22 -19.22 21.04 -23.48
N TRP A 23 -17.90 21.05 -23.26
CA TRP A 23 -16.91 21.14 -24.33
C TRP A 23 -16.35 19.78 -24.77
N CYS A 24 -16.17 18.85 -23.84
CA CYS A 24 -15.55 17.55 -24.12
C CYS A 24 -16.39 16.33 -23.71
N GLY A 25 -17.56 16.55 -23.11
CA GLY A 25 -18.50 15.50 -22.70
C GLY A 25 -18.06 14.66 -21.50
N LYS A 26 -16.87 14.86 -20.94
CA LYS A 26 -16.40 14.11 -19.76
C LYS A 26 -17.09 14.58 -18.49
N SER A 27 -17.30 13.67 -17.56
CA SER A 27 -17.89 13.98 -16.25
C SER A 27 -17.02 15.00 -15.50
N LEU A 28 -17.68 15.97 -14.89
CA LEU A 28 -17.09 16.98 -14.00
C LEU A 28 -17.20 16.56 -12.52
N GLU A 29 -17.73 15.37 -12.27
CA GLU A 29 -17.64 14.71 -10.96
C GLU A 29 -16.18 14.37 -10.69
N ASN A 30 -15.67 14.85 -9.57
CA ASN A 30 -14.28 14.65 -9.17
C ASN A 30 -14.08 13.19 -8.72
N LYS A 31 -13.97 12.25 -9.67
CA LYS A 31 -13.82 10.80 -9.42
C LYS A 31 -12.36 10.36 -9.39
N GLY A 32 -11.51 11.16 -8.75
CA GLY A 32 -10.13 10.81 -8.53
C GLY A 32 -9.65 11.46 -7.25
N ASN A 33 -10.06 10.93 -6.11
CA ASN A 33 -9.39 11.28 -4.88
C ASN A 33 -7.97 10.71 -4.97
N ILE A 34 -7.02 11.55 -5.36
CA ILE A 34 -5.60 11.18 -5.47
C ILE A 34 -5.13 10.54 -4.16
N ALA A 35 -5.68 10.97 -3.01
CA ALA A 35 -5.40 10.35 -1.73
C ALA A 35 -5.85 8.87 -1.67
N GLU A 36 -7.01 8.50 -2.24
CA GLU A 36 -7.44 7.09 -2.28
C GLU A 36 -6.50 6.22 -3.12
N VAL A 37 -6.05 6.73 -4.27
CA VAL A 37 -5.11 6.01 -5.14
C VAL A 37 -3.75 5.84 -4.47
N ILE A 38 -3.27 6.90 -3.80
CA ILE A 38 -2.02 6.85 -3.03
C ILE A 38 -2.16 5.88 -1.86
N ASN A 39 -3.20 6.02 -1.04
CA ASN A 39 -3.42 5.17 0.14
C ASN A 39 -3.50 3.69 -0.25
N THR A 40 -4.26 3.35 -1.29
CA THR A 40 -4.36 1.96 -1.78
C THR A 40 -2.99 1.38 -2.17
N SER A 41 -2.11 2.22 -2.72
CA SER A 41 -0.77 1.80 -3.13
C SER A 41 0.16 1.66 -1.93
N LEU A 42 0.05 2.56 -0.94
CA LEU A 42 0.79 2.49 0.32
C LEU A 42 0.38 1.27 1.14
N ASP A 43 -0.93 1.00 1.30
CA ASP A 43 -1.44 -0.15 2.04
C ASP A 43 -0.88 -1.48 1.49
N LYS A 44 -0.75 -1.60 0.17
CA LYS A 44 -0.16 -2.77 -0.48
C LYS A 44 1.33 -2.91 -0.18
N LEU A 45 2.08 -1.80 -0.19
CA LEU A 45 3.50 -1.81 0.13
C LEU A 45 3.74 -2.19 1.59
N GLU A 46 2.95 -1.61 2.51
CA GLU A 46 3.00 -1.94 3.93
C GLU A 46 2.68 -3.41 4.19
N LYS A 47 1.66 -3.94 3.52
CA LYS A 47 1.31 -5.36 3.60
C LYS A 47 2.46 -6.26 3.13
N ASN A 48 3.01 -6.00 1.95
CA ASN A 48 4.11 -6.82 1.43
C ASN A 48 5.34 -6.76 2.35
N GLN A 49 5.67 -5.58 2.87
CA GLN A 49 6.79 -5.42 3.80
C GLN A 49 6.56 -6.18 5.12
N MET A 50 5.32 -6.21 5.61
CA MET A 50 4.96 -6.99 6.79
C MET A 50 5.11 -8.49 6.54
N GLU A 51 4.64 -8.98 5.39
CA GLU A 51 4.76 -10.39 4.99
C GLU A 51 6.24 -10.82 4.87
N ASP A 52 7.09 -9.99 4.25
CA ASP A 52 8.53 -10.25 4.16
C ASP A 52 9.18 -10.35 5.55
N ARG A 53 8.84 -9.42 6.46
CA ARG A 53 9.35 -9.43 7.83
C ARG A 53 8.89 -10.63 8.64
N LEU A 54 7.64 -11.06 8.46
CA LEU A 54 7.12 -12.27 9.11
C LEU A 54 7.90 -13.50 8.65
N MET A 55 8.13 -13.63 7.34
CA MET A 55 8.94 -14.71 6.79
C MET A 55 10.38 -14.70 7.33
N GLU A 56 10.99 -13.53 7.52
CA GLU A 56 12.31 -13.42 8.14
C GLU A 56 12.30 -13.87 9.61
N LEU A 57 11.26 -13.52 10.38
CA LEU A 57 11.12 -13.96 11.76
C LEU A 57 10.95 -15.47 11.87
N GLU A 58 10.13 -16.09 11.02
CA GLU A 58 9.96 -17.55 10.96
C GLU A 58 11.29 -18.27 10.66
N LYS A 59 12.10 -17.72 9.75
CA LYS A 59 13.43 -18.28 9.47
C LYS A 59 14.37 -18.17 10.68
N LEU A 60 14.33 -17.04 11.37
CA LEU A 60 15.14 -16.84 12.58
C LEU A 60 14.72 -17.78 13.70
N GLU A 61 13.42 -18.01 13.87
CA GLU A 61 12.87 -18.98 14.83
C GLU A 61 13.44 -20.38 14.58
N ILE A 62 13.34 -20.89 13.34
CA ILE A 62 13.90 -22.18 12.96
C ILE A 62 15.43 -22.24 13.20
N CYS A 63 16.14 -21.15 12.90
CA CYS A 63 17.58 -21.07 13.18
C CYS A 63 17.90 -21.19 14.68
N LEU A 64 17.10 -20.57 15.54
CA LEU A 64 17.28 -20.65 16.99
C LEU A 64 17.00 -22.06 17.52
N GLU A 65 15.94 -22.70 17.05
CA GLU A 65 15.62 -24.10 17.40
C GLU A 65 16.77 -25.04 17.02
N ASN A 66 17.29 -24.94 15.79
CA ASN A 66 18.42 -25.76 15.36
C ASN A 66 19.68 -25.52 16.22
N LEU A 67 19.95 -24.26 16.59
CA LEU A 67 21.10 -23.93 17.44
C LEU A 67 20.94 -24.49 18.86
N GLU A 68 19.72 -24.48 19.39
CA GLU A 68 19.39 -25.08 20.68
C GLU A 68 19.66 -26.60 20.66
N GLU A 69 19.18 -27.30 19.64
CA GLU A 69 19.44 -28.73 19.45
C GLU A 69 20.95 -29.06 19.35
N GLU A 70 21.71 -28.25 18.60
CA GLU A 70 23.16 -28.41 18.48
C GLU A 70 23.88 -28.25 19.82
N ILE A 71 23.46 -27.27 20.63
CA ILE A 71 24.03 -27.04 21.96
C ILE A 71 23.71 -28.21 22.89
N GLU A 72 22.47 -28.69 22.91
CA GLU A 72 22.08 -29.84 23.73
C GLU A 72 22.87 -31.10 23.37
N ALA A 73 23.05 -31.35 22.07
CA ALA A 73 23.85 -32.47 21.57
C ALA A 73 25.33 -32.33 21.97
N PHE A 74 25.87 -31.12 21.94
CA PHE A 74 27.25 -30.84 22.37
C PHE A 74 27.43 -31.08 23.88
N LEU A 75 26.52 -30.54 24.70
CA LEU A 75 26.56 -30.70 26.15
C LEU A 75 26.42 -32.17 26.56
N SER A 76 25.51 -32.91 25.92
CA SER A 76 25.32 -34.34 26.17
C SER A 76 26.61 -35.14 25.93
N LYS A 77 27.37 -34.80 24.87
CA LYS A 77 28.66 -35.44 24.56
C LYS A 77 29.79 -35.04 25.52
N ALA A 78 29.74 -33.85 26.09
CA ALA A 78 30.75 -33.37 27.04
C ALA A 78 30.57 -33.96 28.45
N SER A 79 29.34 -34.39 28.79
CA SER A 79 29.00 -35.03 30.06
C SER A 79 29.18 -36.56 30.10
N SER A 80 29.53 -37.18 28.98
CA SER A 80 29.82 -38.62 28.82
C SER A 80 31.32 -38.87 28.69
#